data_AF-A0A524RSJ1-F1
#
_entry.id   AF-A0A524RSJ1-F1
#
_cell.length_a   1.000
_cell.length_b   1.000
_cell.length_c   1.000
_cell.angle_alpha   90.00
_cell.angle_beta   90.00
_cell.angle_gamma   90.00
#
_symmetry.space_group_name_H-M   'P 1'
#
loop_
_entity.id
_entity.type
_entity.pdbx_description
1 polymer ?
#
loop_
_entity_poly.entity_id
_entity_poly.type
_entity_poly.pdbx_seq_one_letter_code
_entity_poly.pdbx_strand_id
1 'polypeptide(L)'
;MTKRLIEEWLPIAELGEESMRERRSMTALPPIYYLHVWWARRPLVASRAAVLASLLPADADKATFMHMLGIHGDPVAAKKRIAKATREGVRLGANVYGYSRAFSYSPSEKEVFWLLEEAQKLGIDQPIVLDPTAGGGSIPFETLRLGCKTLANDINPVAVLVQKATYEWPAKYGHTLTEEFNRLSQRFLDLAELHFKEIYPAEPPDSQVLGYLWARTIHCPYCAGKVPLSPNWKLAPDGTGVKLVQHLGEGPGDSERHCSFVIVGSASQQSEGTVKGGAATCPYPDCGRVIDGAQVKAQAQAGGMGEQLFAVVFKRRLPTEYTKTGKPRKSKWERGYRAPRLEDDNSTAIGAAL
;
A
#
# COMPACT_ATOMS: atom_id res chain seq x y z
N MET A 1 -7.46 1.82 -46.79
CA MET A 1 -6.79 1.92 -45.47
C MET A 1 -7.20 0.71 -44.67
N THR A 2 -6.22 -0.05 -44.16
CA THR A 2 -6.45 -1.12 -43.19
C THR A 2 -6.97 -0.46 -41.90
N LYS A 3 -8.10 -0.92 -41.36
CA LYS A 3 -8.62 -0.42 -40.08
C LYS A 3 -7.65 -0.76 -38.95
N ARG A 4 -7.63 0.05 -37.90
CA ARG A 4 -6.84 -0.24 -36.69
C ARG A 4 -7.56 -1.24 -35.80
N LEU A 5 -6.79 -2.00 -35.02
CA LEU A 5 -7.31 -2.98 -34.07
C LEU A 5 -8.33 -2.38 -33.11
N ILE A 6 -8.06 -1.18 -32.57
CA ILE A 6 -8.96 -0.48 -31.64
C ILE A 6 -10.35 -0.19 -32.21
N GLU A 7 -10.50 -0.15 -33.55
CA GLU A 7 -11.77 0.11 -34.22
C GLU A 7 -12.63 -1.15 -34.37
N GLU A 8 -12.04 -2.35 -34.26
CA GLU A 8 -12.71 -3.62 -34.54
C GLU A 8 -12.86 -4.50 -33.30
N TRP A 9 -11.79 -4.69 -32.52
CA TRP A 9 -11.85 -5.54 -31.35
C TRP A 9 -10.82 -5.19 -30.28
N LEU A 10 -11.18 -5.42 -29.02
CA LEU A 10 -10.26 -5.36 -27.88
C LEU A 10 -10.69 -6.42 -26.84
N PRO A 11 -9.75 -7.07 -26.13
CA PRO A 11 -10.05 -8.05 -25.09
C PRO A 11 -10.47 -7.36 -23.78
N ILE A 12 -11.64 -6.69 -23.80
CA ILE A 12 -12.10 -5.82 -22.72
C ILE A 12 -12.26 -6.56 -21.39
N ALA A 13 -12.71 -7.83 -21.41
CA ALA A 13 -12.91 -8.61 -20.20
C ALA A 13 -11.58 -8.92 -19.49
N GLU A 14 -10.57 -9.33 -20.26
CA GLU A 14 -9.23 -9.65 -19.78
C GLU A 14 -8.49 -8.39 -19.31
N LEU A 15 -8.57 -7.31 -20.09
CA LEU A 15 -8.02 -6.00 -19.72
C LEU A 15 -8.65 -5.46 -18.44
N GLY A 16 -9.97 -5.59 -18.29
CA GLY A 16 -10.69 -5.15 -17.10
C GLY A 16 -10.25 -5.92 -15.85
N GLU A 17 -10.08 -7.24 -15.96
CA GLU A 17 -9.63 -8.05 -14.84
C GLU A 17 -8.17 -7.76 -14.45
N GLU A 18 -7.24 -7.65 -15.40
CA GLU A 18 -5.85 -7.31 -15.10
C GLU A 18 -5.71 -5.87 -14.57
N SER A 19 -6.52 -4.93 -15.07
CA SER A 19 -6.58 -3.56 -14.54
C SER A 19 -7.02 -3.52 -13.08
N MET A 20 -7.99 -4.36 -12.69
CA MET A 20 -8.41 -4.51 -11.30
C MET A 20 -7.34 -5.22 -10.47
N ARG A 21 -6.71 -6.27 -11.02
CA ARG A 21 -5.63 -7.03 -10.37
C ARG A 21 -4.40 -6.17 -10.08
N GLU A 22 -4.05 -5.24 -10.97
CA GLU A 22 -2.98 -4.25 -10.80
C GLU A 22 -3.23 -3.37 -9.57
N ARG A 23 -4.47 -2.91 -9.39
CA ARG A 23 -4.83 -1.96 -8.32
C ARG A 23 -5.20 -2.62 -6.99
N ARG A 24 -5.48 -3.92 -6.99
CA ARG A 24 -5.98 -4.63 -5.80
C ARG A 24 -4.96 -4.78 -4.67
N SER A 25 -3.66 -4.79 -4.97
CA SER A 25 -2.60 -5.14 -4.02
C SER A 25 -1.65 -3.97 -3.80
N MET A 26 -1.74 -3.30 -2.65
CA MET A 26 -0.85 -2.19 -2.30
C MET A 26 0.63 -2.61 -2.19
N THR A 27 0.91 -3.90 -1.99
CA THR A 27 2.26 -4.47 -1.91
C THR A 27 2.82 -4.90 -3.26
N ALA A 28 2.06 -4.78 -4.34
CA ALA A 28 2.47 -5.24 -5.65
C ALA A 28 1.91 -4.35 -6.76
N LEU A 29 2.18 -3.05 -6.59
CA LEU A 29 1.88 -2.01 -7.55
C LEU A 29 2.99 -1.92 -8.62
N PRO A 30 2.69 -1.38 -9.81
CA PRO A 30 3.73 -1.07 -10.79
C PRO A 30 4.77 -0.08 -10.27
N PRO A 31 6.03 -0.13 -10.76
CA PRO A 31 7.12 0.74 -10.32
C PRO A 31 6.75 2.24 -10.32
N ILE A 32 5.96 2.69 -11.30
CA ILE A 32 5.55 4.08 -11.46
C ILE A 32 4.64 4.61 -10.32
N TYR A 33 4.16 3.73 -9.43
CA TYR A 33 3.34 4.12 -8.27
C TYR A 33 4.15 4.49 -7.02
N TYR A 34 5.42 4.10 -6.92
CA TYR A 34 6.17 4.24 -5.67
C TYR A 34 6.81 5.62 -5.48
N LEU A 35 7.04 6.38 -6.55
CA LEU A 35 7.64 7.71 -6.43
C LEU A 35 6.64 8.75 -5.92
N HIS A 36 5.43 8.77 -6.49
CA HIS A 36 4.37 9.70 -6.12
C HIS A 36 2.99 9.15 -6.47
N VAL A 37 2.03 9.38 -5.57
CA VAL A 37 0.63 9.04 -5.79
C VAL A 37 0.01 10.03 -6.78
N TRP A 38 -0.39 9.54 -7.95
CA TRP A 38 -1.13 10.35 -8.92
C TRP A 38 -2.55 9.81 -9.08
N TRP A 39 -3.56 10.60 -8.69
CA TRP A 39 -4.95 10.16 -8.58
C TRP A 39 -5.56 9.68 -9.91
N ALA A 40 -5.10 10.23 -11.04
CA ALA A 40 -5.64 9.92 -12.36
C ALA A 40 -4.88 8.81 -13.10
N ARG A 41 -3.88 8.15 -12.48
CA ARG A 41 -2.98 7.20 -13.15
C ARG A 41 -3.75 6.00 -13.72
N ARG A 42 -3.63 5.78 -15.04
CA ARG A 42 -4.28 4.67 -15.74
C ARG A 42 -3.51 3.36 -15.53
N PRO A 43 -4.18 2.20 -15.47
CA PRO A 43 -3.49 0.91 -15.38
C PRO A 43 -2.51 0.73 -16.53
N LEU A 44 -1.34 0.16 -16.26
CA LEU A 44 -0.31 -0.02 -17.29
C LEU A 44 -0.78 -1.00 -18.38
N VAL A 45 -1.45 -2.09 -18.00
CA VAL A 45 -1.98 -3.07 -18.98
C VAL A 45 -2.98 -2.42 -19.95
N ALA A 46 -3.86 -1.56 -19.45
CA ALA A 46 -4.82 -0.83 -20.28
C ALA A 46 -4.14 0.23 -21.16
N SER A 47 -3.12 0.91 -20.61
CA SER A 47 -2.34 1.91 -21.35
C SER A 47 -1.56 1.27 -22.50
N ARG A 48 -0.94 0.11 -22.27
CA ARG A 48 -0.27 -0.68 -23.31
C ARG A 48 -1.23 -1.15 -24.39
N ALA A 49 -2.42 -1.64 -24.00
CA ALA A 49 -3.46 -2.03 -24.96
C ALA A 49 -3.89 -0.87 -25.85
N ALA A 50 -4.10 0.32 -25.28
CA ALA A 50 -4.45 1.50 -26.07
C ALA A 50 -3.35 1.87 -27.08
N VAL A 51 -2.08 1.81 -26.68
CA VAL A 51 -0.94 2.07 -27.58
C VAL A 51 -0.87 1.02 -28.69
N LEU A 52 -0.81 -0.27 -28.34
CA LEU A 52 -0.74 -1.38 -29.30
C LEU A 52 -1.91 -1.33 -30.28
N ALA A 53 -3.15 -1.21 -29.78
CA ALA A 53 -4.34 -1.25 -30.61
C ALA A 53 -4.47 -0.03 -31.55
N SER A 54 -3.79 1.06 -31.25
CA SER A 54 -3.70 2.24 -32.12
C SER A 54 -2.63 2.11 -33.22
N LEU A 55 -1.67 1.20 -33.03
CA LEU A 55 -0.53 0.97 -33.93
C LEU A 55 -0.64 -0.32 -34.74
N LEU A 56 -1.56 -1.21 -34.39
CA LEU A 56 -1.75 -2.50 -35.07
C LEU A 56 -2.97 -2.48 -36.00
N PRO A 57 -2.91 -3.17 -37.15
CA PRO A 57 -4.06 -3.37 -38.01
C PRO A 57 -5.09 -4.32 -37.37
N ALA A 58 -6.33 -4.26 -37.84
CA ALA A 58 -7.44 -5.03 -37.28
C ALA A 58 -7.27 -6.56 -37.39
N ASP A 59 -6.47 -7.02 -38.35
CA ASP A 59 -6.14 -8.42 -38.58
C ASP A 59 -4.85 -8.88 -37.88
N ALA A 60 -4.26 -8.04 -37.02
CA ALA A 60 -3.08 -8.42 -36.24
C ALA A 60 -3.35 -9.64 -35.36
N ASP A 61 -2.33 -10.50 -35.23
CA ASP A 61 -2.46 -11.75 -34.49
C ASP A 61 -2.84 -11.53 -33.03
N LYS A 62 -4.01 -12.09 -32.65
CA LYS A 62 -4.58 -11.93 -31.32
C LYS A 62 -3.71 -12.55 -30.23
N ALA A 63 -3.06 -13.68 -30.52
CA ALA A 63 -2.22 -14.35 -29.53
C ALA A 63 -0.99 -13.51 -29.19
N THR A 64 -0.33 -12.95 -30.21
CA THR A 64 0.82 -12.05 -30.06
C THR A 64 0.41 -10.75 -29.35
N PHE A 65 -0.74 -10.17 -29.70
CA PHE A 65 -1.30 -9.02 -28.97
C PHE A 65 -1.47 -9.32 -27.48
N MET A 66 -2.13 -10.43 -27.13
CA MET A 66 -2.34 -10.83 -25.73
C MET A 66 -1.03 -11.09 -24.99
N HIS A 67 -0.04 -11.69 -25.67
CA HIS A 67 1.27 -11.97 -25.11
C HIS A 67 2.04 -10.67 -24.81
N MET A 68 2.04 -9.70 -25.74
CA MET A 68 2.66 -8.38 -25.54
C MET A 68 1.97 -7.58 -24.42
N LEU A 69 0.68 -7.78 -24.18
CA LEU A 69 -0.01 -7.24 -23.00
C LEU A 69 0.51 -7.83 -21.67
N GLY A 70 1.24 -8.94 -21.71
CA GLY A 70 1.64 -9.70 -20.52
C GLY A 70 0.54 -10.61 -19.98
N ILE A 71 -0.53 -10.84 -20.76
CA ILE A 71 -1.64 -11.71 -20.39
C ILE A 71 -1.32 -13.12 -20.87
N HIS A 72 -0.60 -13.88 -20.04
CA HIS A 72 -0.09 -15.23 -20.37
C HIS A 72 -0.99 -16.36 -19.87
N GLY A 73 -2.25 -16.06 -19.60
CA GLY A 73 -3.24 -17.01 -19.12
C GLY A 73 -4.65 -16.43 -19.21
N ASP A 74 -5.61 -17.04 -18.51
CA ASP A 74 -7.01 -16.60 -18.51
C ASP A 74 -7.36 -15.89 -17.19
N PRO A 75 -7.27 -14.54 -17.13
CA PRO A 75 -7.62 -13.78 -15.94
C PRO A 75 -9.12 -13.88 -15.62
N VAL A 76 -9.99 -14.02 -16.62
CA VAL A 76 -11.45 -14.11 -16.44
C VAL A 76 -11.82 -15.43 -15.76
N ALA A 77 -11.24 -16.55 -16.19
CA ALA A 77 -11.39 -17.83 -15.52
C ALA A 77 -10.77 -17.81 -14.12
N ALA A 78 -9.61 -17.16 -13.92
CA ALA A 78 -9.03 -16.97 -12.59
C ALA A 78 -9.99 -16.23 -11.64
N LYS A 79 -10.60 -15.13 -12.10
CA LYS A 79 -11.62 -14.38 -11.34
C LYS A 79 -12.79 -15.27 -10.93
N LYS A 80 -13.34 -16.05 -11.87
CA LYS A 80 -14.45 -16.98 -11.60
C LYS A 80 -14.06 -18.02 -10.54
N ARG A 81 -12.85 -18.59 -10.63
CA ARG A 81 -12.31 -19.53 -9.63
C ARG A 81 -12.16 -18.89 -8.25
N ILE A 82 -11.63 -17.67 -8.17
CA ILE A 82 -11.50 -16.91 -6.92
C ILE A 82 -12.86 -16.67 -6.28
N ALA A 83 -13.84 -16.24 -7.07
CA ALA A 83 -15.19 -16.02 -6.58
C ALA A 83 -15.84 -17.31 -6.05
N LYS A 84 -15.67 -18.43 -6.76
CA LYS A 84 -16.15 -19.74 -6.32
C LYS A 84 -15.50 -20.16 -5.00
N ALA A 85 -14.18 -20.13 -4.92
CA ALA A 85 -13.45 -20.53 -3.71
C ALA A 85 -13.77 -19.64 -2.50
N THR A 86 -13.99 -18.33 -2.73
CA THR A 86 -14.43 -17.42 -1.67
C THR A 86 -15.78 -17.83 -1.09
N ARG A 87 -16.74 -18.23 -1.94
CA ARG A 87 -18.06 -18.73 -1.48
C ARG A 87 -17.95 -20.06 -0.74
N GLU A 88 -17.00 -20.90 -1.13
CA GLU A 88 -16.76 -22.22 -0.54
C GLU A 88 -15.82 -22.18 0.68
N GLY A 89 -15.33 -21.01 1.07
CA GLY A 89 -14.36 -20.87 2.17
C GLY A 89 -12.97 -21.46 1.87
N VAL A 90 -12.67 -21.76 0.60
CA VAL A 90 -11.42 -22.39 0.15
C VAL A 90 -10.36 -21.32 -0.15
N ARG A 91 -9.12 -21.53 0.33
CA ARG A 91 -7.97 -20.68 0.00
C ARG A 91 -7.20 -21.23 -1.19
N LEU A 92 -7.17 -20.50 -2.31
CA LEU A 92 -6.52 -20.91 -3.57
C LEU A 92 -5.00 -20.70 -3.64
N GLY A 93 -4.35 -20.25 -2.55
CA GLY A 93 -2.93 -19.93 -2.53
C GLY A 93 -2.56 -18.66 -3.30
N ALA A 94 -1.26 -18.40 -3.48
CA ALA A 94 -0.74 -17.14 -4.04
C ALA A 94 -0.76 -17.09 -5.58
N ASN A 95 -0.67 -18.23 -6.27
CA ASN A 95 -0.57 -18.30 -7.74
C ASN A 95 -1.90 -18.65 -8.42
N VAL A 96 -2.98 -17.94 -8.06
CA VAL A 96 -4.31 -18.28 -8.59
C VAL A 96 -4.44 -18.02 -10.09
N TYR A 97 -3.78 -16.99 -10.60
CA TYR A 97 -3.84 -16.61 -12.02
C TYR A 97 -2.97 -17.51 -12.91
N GLY A 98 -1.98 -18.20 -12.35
CA GLY A 98 -1.08 -19.09 -13.11
C GLY A 98 0.06 -18.38 -13.84
N TYR A 99 0.10 -17.05 -13.81
CA TYR A 99 1.15 -16.22 -14.40
C TYR A 99 1.33 -14.91 -13.60
N SER A 100 2.44 -14.20 -13.88
CA SER A 100 2.76 -12.90 -13.29
C SER A 100 1.70 -11.84 -13.62
N ARG A 101 1.72 -10.68 -12.95
CA ARG A 101 0.81 -9.58 -13.32
C ARG A 101 1.18 -9.04 -14.68
N ALA A 102 0.19 -8.74 -15.53
CA ALA A 102 0.42 -8.35 -16.92
C ALA A 102 1.40 -7.17 -17.07
N PHE A 103 1.28 -6.14 -16.21
CA PHE A 103 2.18 -4.98 -16.24
C PHE A 103 3.67 -5.31 -16.03
N SER A 104 3.99 -6.43 -15.37
CA SER A 104 5.37 -6.81 -15.07
C SER A 104 6.10 -7.34 -16.31
N TYR A 105 5.36 -7.77 -17.33
CA TYR A 105 5.93 -8.23 -18.58
C TYR A 105 6.42 -7.05 -19.43
N SER A 106 7.68 -7.10 -19.87
CA SER A 106 8.24 -6.19 -20.87
C SER A 106 8.39 -6.95 -22.20
N PRO A 107 7.83 -6.42 -23.31
CA PRO A 107 7.99 -7.03 -24.63
C PRO A 107 9.45 -7.22 -25.02
N SER A 108 9.74 -8.34 -25.67
CA SER A 108 11.05 -8.69 -26.21
C SER A 108 11.37 -7.91 -27.50
N GLU A 109 12.64 -7.87 -27.88
CA GLU A 109 13.07 -7.27 -29.15
C GLU A 109 12.33 -7.85 -30.37
N LYS A 110 12.03 -9.16 -30.34
CA LYS A 110 11.26 -9.82 -31.41
C LYS A 110 9.82 -9.32 -31.51
N GLU A 111 9.17 -9.09 -30.38
CA GLU A 111 7.81 -8.56 -30.36
C GLU A 111 7.77 -7.06 -30.70
N VAL A 112 8.79 -6.31 -30.31
CA VAL A 112 8.95 -4.91 -30.75
C VAL A 112 9.15 -4.86 -32.27
N PHE A 113 9.98 -5.74 -32.83
CA PHE A 113 10.16 -5.85 -34.28
C PHE A 113 8.84 -6.20 -34.99
N TRP A 114 8.10 -7.19 -34.47
CA TRP A 114 6.77 -7.56 -34.98
C TRP A 114 5.81 -6.36 -34.97
N LEU A 115 5.76 -5.59 -33.88
CA LEU A 115 4.93 -4.38 -33.81
C LEU A 115 5.29 -3.38 -34.91
N LEU A 116 6.58 -3.16 -35.18
CA LEU A 116 7.04 -2.25 -36.22
C LEU A 116 6.65 -2.74 -37.62
N GLU A 117 6.79 -4.04 -37.92
CA GLU A 117 6.34 -4.64 -39.18
C GLU A 117 4.84 -4.53 -39.39
N GLU A 118 4.03 -4.81 -38.35
CA GLU A 118 2.58 -4.68 -38.43
C GLU A 118 2.14 -3.22 -38.60
N ALA A 119 2.81 -2.27 -37.94
CA ALA A 119 2.53 -0.85 -38.07
C ALA A 119 2.78 -0.32 -39.50
N GLN A 120 3.75 -0.88 -40.24
CA GLN A 120 4.00 -0.52 -41.65
C GLN A 120 2.80 -0.85 -42.55
N LYS A 121 2.00 -1.87 -42.22
CA LYS A 121 0.75 -2.17 -42.96
C LYS A 121 -0.30 -1.06 -42.84
N LEU A 122 -0.16 -0.19 -41.84
CA LEU A 122 -0.96 1.03 -41.65
C LEU A 122 -0.30 2.28 -42.27
N GLY A 123 0.86 2.14 -42.92
CA GLY A 123 1.66 3.25 -43.41
C GLY A 123 2.41 4.00 -42.31
N ILE A 124 2.73 3.33 -41.19
CA ILE A 124 3.47 3.91 -40.06
C ILE A 124 4.87 3.28 -40.01
N ASP A 125 5.88 3.98 -40.56
CA ASP A 125 7.25 3.47 -40.58
C ASP A 125 7.97 3.61 -39.23
N GLN A 126 7.74 4.74 -38.54
CA GLN A 126 8.33 5.05 -37.25
C GLN A 126 7.25 5.57 -36.29
N PRO A 127 6.65 4.70 -35.45
CA PRO A 127 5.62 5.12 -34.52
C PRO A 127 6.10 6.19 -33.53
N ILE A 128 5.38 7.32 -33.51
CA ILE A 128 5.51 8.36 -32.48
C ILE A 128 4.16 8.48 -31.77
N VAL A 129 4.14 8.25 -30.46
CA VAL A 129 2.91 8.36 -29.65
C VAL A 129 2.96 9.63 -28.81
N LEU A 130 1.99 10.50 -29.02
CA LEU A 130 1.77 11.71 -28.23
C LEU A 130 0.67 11.47 -27.19
N ASP A 131 0.99 11.68 -25.92
CA ASP A 131 0.01 11.86 -24.85
C ASP A 131 0.03 13.32 -24.37
N PRO A 132 -0.90 14.17 -24.83
CA PRO A 132 -0.90 15.59 -24.49
C PRO A 132 -1.39 15.87 -23.05
N THR A 133 -1.87 14.85 -22.34
CA THR A 133 -2.48 14.91 -21.01
C THR A 133 -1.98 13.75 -20.13
N ALA A 134 -0.66 13.56 -20.11
CA ALA A 134 -0.03 12.33 -19.63
C ALA A 134 -0.19 12.05 -18.14
N GLY A 135 -0.44 13.08 -17.32
CA GLY A 135 -0.64 12.98 -15.88
C GLY A 135 0.45 12.17 -15.20
N GLY A 136 0.08 11.01 -14.68
CA GLY A 136 0.98 10.11 -13.95
C GLY A 136 1.94 9.31 -14.83
N GLY A 137 1.90 9.47 -16.16
CA GLY A 137 2.88 8.95 -17.12
C GLY A 137 2.66 7.53 -17.64
N SER A 138 1.47 6.94 -17.50
CA SER A 138 1.24 5.53 -17.87
C SER A 138 1.40 5.24 -19.38
N ILE A 139 0.81 6.07 -20.26
CA ILE A 139 0.89 5.88 -21.71
C ILE A 139 2.32 6.14 -22.22
N PRO A 140 3.01 7.24 -21.85
CA PRO A 140 4.41 7.42 -22.22
C PRO A 140 5.31 6.28 -21.75
N PHE A 141 5.12 5.80 -20.51
CA PHE A 141 5.90 4.69 -19.98
C PHE A 141 5.71 3.39 -20.79
N GLU A 142 4.47 3.02 -21.13
CA GLU A 142 4.22 1.82 -21.94
C GLU A 142 4.67 2.01 -23.40
N THR A 143 4.59 3.23 -23.94
CA THR A 143 5.13 3.55 -25.27
C THR A 143 6.65 3.31 -25.32
N LEU A 144 7.39 3.76 -24.31
CA LEU A 144 8.83 3.52 -24.20
C LEU A 144 9.17 2.04 -24.11
N ARG A 145 8.38 1.25 -23.36
CA ARG A 145 8.55 -0.21 -23.24
C ARG A 145 8.26 -0.96 -24.52
N LEU A 146 7.49 -0.38 -25.44
CA LEU A 146 7.23 -0.90 -26.78
C LEU A 146 8.29 -0.47 -27.81
N GLY A 147 9.34 0.25 -27.39
CA GLY A 147 10.39 0.72 -28.29
C GLY A 147 9.99 1.88 -29.20
N CYS A 148 8.81 2.48 -28.97
CA CYS A 148 8.33 3.60 -29.77
C CYS A 148 8.84 4.94 -29.22
N LYS A 149 8.96 5.94 -30.11
CA LYS A 149 9.21 7.32 -29.68
C LYS A 149 7.97 7.85 -28.98
N THR A 150 8.13 8.48 -27.82
CA THR A 150 7.02 9.07 -27.07
C THR A 150 7.19 10.58 -26.93
N LEU A 151 6.08 11.30 -27.00
CA LEU A 151 5.95 12.70 -26.63
C LEU A 151 4.89 12.79 -25.53
N ALA A 152 5.20 13.47 -24.43
CA ALA A 152 4.31 13.59 -23.29
C ALA A 152 4.21 15.05 -22.87
N ASN A 153 3.00 15.50 -22.54
CA ASN A 153 2.75 16.83 -22.00
C ASN A 153 1.75 16.75 -20.84
N ASP A 154 1.87 17.67 -19.90
CA ASP A 154 0.87 17.91 -18.86
C ASP A 154 0.98 19.35 -18.35
N ILE A 155 -0.15 19.97 -18.02
CA ILE A 155 -0.16 21.33 -17.48
C ILE A 155 0.30 21.37 -16.01
N ASN A 156 0.18 20.25 -15.29
CA ASN A 156 0.56 20.18 -13.89
C ASN A 156 2.07 19.92 -13.74
N PRO A 157 2.84 20.82 -13.11
CA PRO A 157 4.28 20.66 -12.96
C PRO A 157 4.67 19.41 -12.14
N VAL A 158 3.82 18.95 -11.23
CA VAL A 158 4.04 17.71 -10.46
C VAL A 158 3.94 16.50 -11.39
N ALA A 159 2.98 16.46 -12.32
CA ALA A 159 2.88 15.40 -13.32
C ALA A 159 4.14 15.34 -14.18
N VAL A 160 4.60 16.49 -14.69
CA VAL A 160 5.82 16.60 -15.49
C VAL A 160 7.04 16.12 -14.71
N LEU A 161 7.18 16.53 -13.44
CA LEU A 161 8.31 16.10 -12.59
C LEU A 161 8.31 14.59 -12.35
N VAL A 162 7.15 14.02 -12.02
CA VAL A 162 6.99 12.57 -11.80
C VAL A 162 7.36 11.79 -13.05
N GLN A 163 6.90 12.25 -14.22
CA GLN A 163 7.24 11.68 -15.51
C GLN A 163 8.75 11.70 -15.77
N LYS A 164 9.41 12.85 -15.59
CA LYS A 164 10.86 12.97 -15.73
C LYS A 164 11.63 12.03 -14.82
N ALA A 165 11.25 11.97 -13.55
CA ALA A 165 11.88 11.11 -12.57
C ALA A 165 11.63 9.61 -12.80
N THR A 166 10.49 9.26 -13.40
CA THR A 166 10.10 7.86 -13.63
C THR A 166 10.81 7.26 -14.85
N TYR A 167 11.01 8.03 -15.92
CA TYR A 167 11.58 7.47 -17.16
C TYR A 167 12.67 8.30 -17.82
N GLU A 168 12.63 9.65 -17.78
CA GLU A 168 13.65 10.47 -18.46
C GLU A 168 15.01 10.38 -17.74
N TRP A 169 15.04 10.58 -16.43
CA TRP A 169 16.29 10.55 -15.65
C TRP A 169 16.88 9.14 -15.56
N PRO A 170 16.10 8.07 -15.30
CA PRO A 170 16.64 6.72 -15.36
C PRO A 170 17.22 6.36 -16.74
N ALA A 171 16.55 6.74 -17.84
CA ALA A 171 17.06 6.50 -19.18
C ALA A 171 18.33 7.32 -19.49
N LYS A 172 18.39 8.57 -19.01
CA LYS A 172 19.52 9.48 -19.26
C LYS A 172 20.77 9.13 -18.45
N TYR A 173 20.61 8.80 -17.17
CA TYR A 173 21.73 8.65 -16.24
C TYR A 173 22.06 7.19 -15.91
N GLY A 174 21.14 6.25 -16.17
CA GLY A 174 21.35 4.83 -15.95
C GLY A 174 21.84 4.52 -14.53
N HIS A 175 22.90 3.70 -14.44
CA HIS A 175 23.46 3.27 -13.16
C HIS A 175 24.02 4.40 -12.28
N THR A 176 24.51 5.49 -12.88
CA THR A 176 25.08 6.62 -12.10
C THR A 176 24.04 7.29 -11.21
N LEU A 177 22.77 7.33 -11.63
CA LEU A 177 21.67 7.83 -10.79
C LEU A 177 21.47 6.97 -9.56
N THR A 178 21.51 5.64 -9.72
CA THR A 178 21.36 4.69 -8.62
C THR A 178 22.52 4.78 -7.64
N GLU A 179 23.75 4.91 -8.14
CA GLU A 179 24.95 5.10 -7.32
C GLU A 179 24.85 6.38 -6.49
N GLU A 180 24.48 7.50 -7.13
CA GLU A 180 24.35 8.78 -6.46
C GLU A 180 23.18 8.80 -5.46
N PHE A 181 22.05 8.18 -5.80
CA PHE A 181 20.93 7.98 -4.89
C PHE A 181 21.37 7.20 -3.64
N ASN A 182 22.09 6.10 -3.81
CA ASN A 182 22.58 5.28 -2.70
C ASN A 182 23.57 6.05 -1.82
N ARG A 183 24.48 6.83 -2.43
CA ARG A 183 25.44 7.67 -1.72
C ARG A 183 24.75 8.74 -0.88
N LEU A 184 23.79 9.45 -1.46
CA LEU A 184 23.01 10.48 -0.76
C LEU A 184 22.11 9.87 0.32
N SER A 185 21.48 8.73 0.04
CA SER A 185 20.65 8.00 1.00
C SER A 185 21.47 7.55 2.20
N GLN A 186 22.67 6.99 1.99
CA GLN A 186 23.54 6.61 3.09
C GLN A 186 23.94 7.82 3.93
N ARG A 187 24.37 8.91 3.29
CA ARG A 187 24.72 10.15 4.02
C ARG A 187 23.52 10.69 4.80
N PHE A 188 22.32 10.66 4.23
CA PHE A 188 21.11 11.08 4.91
C PHE A 188 20.84 10.20 6.14
N LEU A 189 20.96 8.88 6.00
CA LEU A 189 20.78 7.94 7.11
C LEU A 189 21.82 8.18 8.21
N ASP A 190 23.09 8.36 7.88
CA ASP A 190 24.16 8.62 8.86
C ASP A 190 23.88 9.90 9.67
N LEU A 191 23.36 10.95 9.01
CA LEU A 191 22.96 12.19 9.67
C LEU A 191 21.69 12.00 10.50
N ALA A 192 20.67 11.36 9.93
CA ALA A 192 19.36 11.18 10.55
C ALA A 192 19.42 10.26 11.77
N GLU A 193 20.17 9.16 11.72
CA GLU A 193 20.28 8.18 12.80
C GLU A 193 20.75 8.82 14.10
N LEU A 194 21.66 9.81 14.03
CA LEU A 194 22.12 10.56 15.20
C LEU A 194 20.98 11.31 15.91
N HIS A 195 19.98 11.76 15.16
CA HIS A 195 18.80 12.46 15.69
C HIS A 195 17.68 11.50 16.13
N PHE A 196 17.55 10.33 15.50
CA PHE A 196 16.44 9.42 15.75
C PHE A 196 16.75 8.29 16.75
N LYS A 197 18.02 7.97 17.01
CA LYS A 197 18.40 6.85 17.90
C LYS A 197 17.82 6.94 19.32
N GLU A 198 17.59 8.16 19.82
CA GLU A 198 17.05 8.40 21.18
C GLU A 198 15.52 8.55 21.19
N ILE A 199 14.92 8.72 20.00
CA ILE A 199 13.48 8.83 19.80
C ILE A 199 12.81 7.45 19.79
N TYR A 200 13.55 6.38 19.48
CA TYR A 200 13.02 5.03 19.47
C TYR A 200 13.71 4.18 20.52
N PRO A 201 12.98 3.65 21.52
CA PRO A 201 13.56 2.80 22.55
C PRO A 201 14.27 1.59 21.97
N ALA A 202 15.38 1.21 22.62
CA ALA A 202 16.11 0.02 22.24
C ALA A 202 15.27 -1.25 22.45
N GLU A 203 15.36 -2.16 21.49
CA GLU A 203 14.70 -3.46 21.51
C GLU A 203 15.75 -4.57 21.63
N PRO A 204 15.37 -5.77 22.12
CA PRO A 204 16.24 -6.94 22.09
C PRO A 204 16.80 -7.20 20.68
N PRO A 205 18.02 -7.73 20.52
CA PRO A 205 18.64 -7.95 19.20
C PRO A 205 17.86 -8.85 18.24
N ASP A 206 16.94 -9.67 18.75
CA ASP A 206 16.04 -10.53 17.98
C ASP A 206 14.68 -9.88 17.69
N SER A 207 14.47 -8.61 18.05
CA SER A 207 13.23 -7.85 17.89
C SER A 207 13.47 -6.59 17.05
N GLN A 208 12.50 -6.25 16.21
CA GLN A 208 12.46 -4.98 15.50
C GLN A 208 11.06 -4.41 15.57
N VAL A 209 10.90 -3.22 16.16
CA VAL A 209 9.65 -2.47 16.13
C VAL A 209 9.37 -2.01 14.70
N LEU A 210 8.13 -2.22 14.26
CA LEU A 210 7.61 -1.85 12.95
C LEU A 210 6.68 -0.63 13.03
N GLY A 211 6.13 -0.35 14.21
CA GLY A 211 5.28 0.82 14.42
C GLY A 211 4.59 0.84 15.78
N TYR A 212 4.02 2.00 16.08
CA TYR A 212 3.32 2.31 17.32
C TYR A 212 1.88 2.67 16.98
N LEU A 213 0.91 2.09 17.69
CA LEU A 213 -0.52 2.32 17.45
C LEU A 213 -1.09 3.19 18.56
N TRP A 214 -1.59 4.36 18.17
CA TRP A 214 -2.10 5.39 19.08
C TRP A 214 -3.60 5.58 18.92
N ALA A 215 -4.29 5.79 20.04
CA ALA A 215 -5.68 6.20 20.06
C ALA A 215 -5.74 7.69 20.42
N ARG A 216 -6.64 8.44 19.77
CA ARG A 216 -7.03 9.76 20.27
C ARG A 216 -7.77 9.59 21.60
N THR A 217 -7.66 10.55 22.50
CA THR A 217 -8.34 10.50 23.80
C THR A 217 -9.16 11.76 24.06
N ILE A 218 -10.24 11.62 24.81
CA ILE A 218 -11.08 12.71 25.33
C ILE A 218 -11.36 12.47 26.80
N HIS A 219 -11.87 13.45 27.52
CA HIS A 219 -12.39 13.26 28.87
C HIS A 219 -13.91 13.06 28.83
N CYS A 220 -14.40 12.07 29.56
CA CYS A 220 -15.83 11.85 29.69
C CYS A 220 -16.46 13.01 30.50
N PRO A 221 -17.45 13.75 29.96
CA PRO A 221 -18.05 14.88 30.66
C PRO A 221 -18.87 14.46 31.89
N TYR A 222 -19.18 13.16 32.03
CA TYR A 222 -20.02 12.65 33.12
C TYR A 222 -19.23 12.08 34.30
N CYS A 223 -18.00 11.62 34.05
CA CYS A 223 -17.25 10.86 35.06
C CYS A 223 -15.76 11.17 35.07
N ALA A 224 -15.35 12.24 34.37
CA ALA A 224 -14.00 12.77 34.18
C ALA A 224 -12.98 11.84 33.50
N GLY A 225 -13.23 10.53 33.44
CA GLY A 225 -12.23 9.58 32.95
C GLY A 225 -11.79 9.78 31.50
N LYS A 226 -10.50 9.53 31.26
CA LYS A 226 -9.87 9.57 29.95
C LYS A 226 -10.34 8.39 29.11
N VAL A 227 -10.98 8.67 27.98
CA VAL A 227 -11.58 7.68 27.07
C VAL A 227 -10.72 7.58 25.82
N PRO A 228 -10.05 6.43 25.57
CA PRO A 228 -9.38 6.21 24.30
C PRO A 228 -10.41 5.91 23.21
N LEU A 229 -10.25 6.52 22.05
CA LEU A 229 -11.19 6.52 20.93
C LEU A 229 -10.73 5.55 19.85
N SER A 230 -11.46 4.46 19.67
CA SER A 230 -11.25 3.52 18.57
C SER A 230 -12.57 2.88 18.11
N PRO A 231 -12.82 2.74 16.81
CA PRO A 231 -14.01 2.04 16.31
C PRO A 231 -13.98 0.54 16.57
N ASN A 232 -12.79 -0.04 16.81
CA ASN A 232 -12.60 -1.43 17.21
C ASN A 232 -11.18 -1.63 17.77
N TRP A 233 -10.95 -2.77 18.43
CA TRP A 233 -9.67 -3.10 19.03
C TRP A 233 -8.99 -4.30 18.34
N LYS A 234 -9.26 -4.51 17.05
CA LYS A 234 -8.69 -5.61 16.27
C LYS A 234 -7.33 -5.24 15.70
N LEU A 235 -6.33 -6.09 15.91
CA LEU A 235 -4.97 -5.90 15.42
C LEU A 235 -4.65 -6.77 14.19
N ALA A 236 -5.13 -8.01 14.17
CA ALA A 236 -4.88 -8.95 13.08
C ALA A 236 -6.11 -9.83 12.72
N PRO A 237 -6.14 -10.44 11.51
CA PRO A 237 -7.26 -11.28 11.08
C PRO A 237 -7.44 -12.58 11.86
N ASP A 238 -6.42 -13.03 12.59
CA ASP A 238 -6.40 -14.29 13.37
C ASP A 238 -7.13 -14.18 14.72
N GLY A 239 -7.62 -12.99 15.08
CA GLY A 239 -8.28 -12.74 16.36
C GLY A 239 -7.42 -11.95 17.34
N THR A 240 -6.14 -11.70 17.03
CA THR A 240 -5.28 -10.84 17.85
C THR A 240 -5.87 -9.43 17.94
N GLY A 241 -5.97 -8.90 19.15
CA GLY A 241 -6.54 -7.58 19.41
C GLY A 241 -6.16 -7.03 20.78
N VAL A 242 -6.92 -6.04 21.23
CA VAL A 242 -6.68 -5.31 22.49
C VAL A 242 -7.89 -5.42 23.40
N LYS A 243 -7.61 -5.62 24.69
CA LYS A 243 -8.58 -5.48 25.77
C LYS A 243 -8.19 -4.27 26.62
N LEU A 244 -9.17 -3.43 26.90
CA LEU A 244 -9.05 -2.29 27.82
C LEU A 244 -9.14 -2.80 29.26
N VAL A 245 -8.27 -2.26 30.10
CA VAL A 245 -8.27 -2.45 31.55
C VAL A 245 -8.54 -1.09 32.17
N GLN A 246 -9.72 -0.93 32.77
CA GLN A 246 -10.18 0.33 33.35
C GLN A 246 -9.63 0.51 34.77
N HIS A 247 -9.02 1.66 35.04
CA HIS A 247 -8.58 2.09 36.37
C HIS A 247 -9.57 3.14 36.87
N LEU A 248 -10.30 2.82 37.95
CA LEU A 248 -11.47 3.60 38.38
C LEU A 248 -11.12 4.77 39.31
N GLY A 249 -9.90 4.85 39.83
CA GLY A 249 -9.54 5.82 40.87
C GLY A 249 -10.47 5.73 42.08
N GLU A 250 -10.88 6.88 42.61
CA GLU A 250 -11.89 7.02 43.66
C GLU A 250 -13.34 6.95 43.14
N GLY A 251 -13.54 6.79 41.83
CA GLY A 251 -14.86 6.70 41.19
C GLY A 251 -15.20 7.91 40.30
N PRO A 252 -16.47 8.05 39.87
CA PRO A 252 -16.87 9.11 38.94
C PRO A 252 -16.53 10.52 39.43
N GLY A 253 -15.76 11.26 38.62
CA GLY A 253 -15.29 12.61 38.94
C GLY A 253 -13.79 12.68 39.24
N ASP A 254 -13.14 11.54 39.51
CA ASP A 254 -11.69 11.46 39.64
C ASP A 254 -11.00 11.65 38.27
N SER A 255 -9.99 12.53 38.22
CA SER A 255 -9.20 12.83 37.03
C SER A 255 -8.19 11.75 36.67
N GLU A 256 -7.81 10.89 37.62
CA GLU A 256 -6.83 9.81 37.41
C GLU A 256 -7.44 8.57 36.73
N ARG A 257 -8.73 8.62 36.41
CA ARG A 257 -9.43 7.55 35.71
C ARG A 257 -8.92 7.42 34.28
N HIS A 258 -8.27 6.29 34.01
CA HIS A 258 -7.69 5.99 32.70
C HIS A 258 -7.87 4.51 32.33
N CYS A 259 -7.61 4.18 31.07
CA CYS A 259 -7.53 2.79 30.60
C CYS A 259 -6.06 2.41 30.33
N SER A 260 -5.65 1.20 30.69
CA SER A 260 -4.47 0.54 30.14
C SER A 260 -4.88 -0.58 29.17
N PHE A 261 -3.91 -1.18 28.48
CA PHE A 261 -4.16 -2.09 27.38
C PHE A 261 -3.43 -3.41 27.56
N VAL A 262 -4.09 -4.51 27.21
CA VAL A 262 -3.47 -5.83 27.12
C VAL A 262 -3.74 -6.44 25.74
N ILE A 263 -2.75 -7.13 25.19
CA ILE A 263 -2.91 -7.87 23.92
C ILE A 263 -3.58 -9.20 24.21
N VAL A 264 -4.61 -9.52 23.43
CA VAL A 264 -5.39 -10.76 23.54
C VAL A 264 -5.35 -11.53 22.24
N GLY A 265 -5.43 -12.86 22.32
CA GLY A 265 -5.27 -13.77 21.18
C GLY A 265 -6.58 -14.14 20.46
N SER A 266 -7.74 -13.74 21.00
CA SER A 266 -9.03 -14.07 20.40
C SER A 266 -9.97 -12.87 20.34
N ALA A 267 -10.87 -12.89 19.35
CA ALA A 267 -11.84 -11.81 19.15
C ALA A 267 -12.82 -11.65 20.32
N SER A 268 -13.16 -12.74 21.01
CA SER A 268 -14.09 -12.71 22.16
C SER A 268 -13.49 -12.06 23.41
N GLN A 269 -12.17 -11.91 23.48
CA GLN A 269 -11.48 -11.25 24.58
C GLN A 269 -11.26 -9.76 24.34
N GLN A 270 -11.49 -9.28 23.12
CA GLN A 270 -11.31 -7.87 22.77
C GLN A 270 -12.38 -7.01 23.44
N SER A 271 -12.02 -5.78 23.80
CA SER A 271 -13.02 -4.81 24.24
C SER A 271 -13.87 -4.32 23.07
N GLU A 272 -15.07 -3.82 23.37
CA GLU A 272 -15.89 -3.13 22.38
C GLU A 272 -15.25 -1.82 21.93
N GLY A 273 -15.58 -1.38 20.70
CA GLY A 273 -15.16 -0.07 20.20
C GLY A 273 -15.77 1.05 21.05
N THR A 274 -14.98 2.08 21.31
CA THR A 274 -15.40 3.26 22.09
C THR A 274 -15.90 4.40 21.23
N VAL A 275 -15.89 4.27 19.89
CA VAL A 275 -16.42 5.27 18.95
C VAL A 275 -17.28 4.62 17.87
N LYS A 276 -18.43 5.22 17.57
CA LYS A 276 -19.26 4.85 16.42
C LYS A 276 -20.00 6.07 15.91
N GLY A 277 -19.88 6.36 14.61
CA GLY A 277 -20.60 7.47 13.97
C GLY A 277 -20.28 8.85 14.55
N GLY A 278 -19.07 9.05 15.08
CA GLY A 278 -18.62 10.32 15.67
C GLY A 278 -18.98 10.49 17.15
N ALA A 279 -19.91 9.71 17.71
CA ALA A 279 -20.16 9.64 19.14
C ALA A 279 -19.21 8.64 19.81
N ALA A 280 -18.92 8.86 21.09
CA ALA A 280 -18.10 7.97 21.90
C ALA A 280 -18.92 7.28 22.99
N THR A 281 -18.49 6.10 23.44
CA THR A 281 -19.06 5.40 24.59
C THR A 281 -18.00 5.29 25.67
N CYS A 282 -18.35 5.71 26.88
CA CYS A 282 -17.49 5.65 28.05
C CYS A 282 -17.21 4.18 28.43
N PRO A 283 -15.95 3.71 28.44
CA PRO A 283 -15.62 2.29 28.65
C PRO A 283 -15.62 1.89 30.13
N TYR A 284 -15.87 2.83 31.06
CA TYR A 284 -15.87 2.59 32.49
C TYR A 284 -17.19 1.94 32.92
N PRO A 285 -17.16 0.80 33.64
CA PRO A 285 -18.35 -0.01 33.94
C PRO A 285 -19.37 0.69 34.84
N ASP A 286 -18.92 1.63 35.67
CA ASP A 286 -19.72 2.48 36.55
C ASP A 286 -20.23 3.77 35.87
N CYS A 287 -19.93 3.96 34.58
CA CYS A 287 -20.43 5.08 33.78
C CYS A 287 -21.19 4.60 32.53
N GLY A 288 -20.51 3.95 31.58
CA GLY A 288 -21.12 3.39 30.36
C GLY A 288 -21.84 4.37 29.42
N ARG A 289 -21.84 5.68 29.72
CA ARG A 289 -22.65 6.67 29.00
C ARG A 289 -22.10 6.99 27.60
N VAL A 290 -23.02 7.32 26.71
CA VAL A 290 -22.70 7.86 25.39
C VAL A 290 -22.36 9.35 25.52
N ILE A 291 -21.21 9.71 24.94
CA ILE A 291 -20.72 11.07 24.78
C ILE A 291 -21.09 11.49 23.35
N ASP A 292 -21.97 12.48 23.24
CA ASP A 292 -22.48 12.95 21.96
C ASP A 292 -21.35 13.44 21.03
N GLY A 293 -21.51 13.24 19.71
CA GLY A 293 -20.50 13.63 18.73
C GLY A 293 -20.20 15.13 18.72
N ALA A 294 -21.16 15.98 19.06
CA ALA A 294 -20.92 17.41 19.24
C ALA A 294 -19.97 17.69 20.40
N GLN A 295 -20.07 16.93 21.50
CA GLN A 295 -19.16 17.06 22.64
C GLN A 295 -17.76 16.55 22.32
N VAL A 296 -17.63 15.45 21.59
CA VAL A 296 -16.33 14.96 21.09
C VAL A 296 -15.67 16.03 20.21
N LYS A 297 -16.44 16.62 19.28
CA LYS A 297 -15.97 17.68 18.38
C LYS A 297 -15.58 18.95 19.15
N ALA A 298 -16.38 19.35 20.13
CA ALA A 298 -16.08 20.52 20.96
C ALA A 298 -14.75 20.35 21.72
N GLN A 299 -14.51 19.18 22.33
CA GLN A 299 -13.23 18.90 22.98
C GLN A 299 -12.06 18.96 22.00
N ALA A 300 -12.21 18.40 20.79
CA ALA A 300 -11.19 18.46 19.76
C ALA A 300 -10.88 19.90 19.33
N GLN A 301 -11.91 20.72 19.07
CA GLN A 301 -11.77 22.12 18.65
C GLN A 301 -11.16 23.00 19.75
N ALA A 302 -11.39 22.67 21.02
CA ALA A 302 -10.79 23.33 22.17
C ALA A 302 -9.34 22.86 22.47
N GLY A 303 -8.77 21.95 21.67
CA GLY A 303 -7.44 21.39 21.92
C GLY A 303 -7.37 20.37 23.06
N GLY A 304 -8.51 19.93 23.59
CA GLY A 304 -8.60 18.94 24.68
C GLY A 304 -8.49 17.48 24.24
N MET A 305 -8.24 17.22 22.94
CA MET A 305 -8.05 15.87 22.42
C MET A 305 -6.59 15.44 22.59
N GLY A 306 -6.36 14.44 23.43
CA GLY A 306 -5.03 13.88 23.65
C GLY A 306 -4.75 12.67 22.76
N GLU A 307 -3.69 11.95 23.11
CA GLU A 307 -3.31 10.67 22.52
C GLU A 307 -2.82 9.70 23.59
N GLN A 308 -2.89 8.41 23.26
CA GLN A 308 -2.45 7.34 24.14
C GLN A 308 -1.97 6.15 23.30
N LEU A 309 -0.73 5.73 23.53
CA LEU A 309 -0.16 4.54 22.91
C LEU A 309 -0.88 3.30 23.46
N PHE A 310 -1.35 2.41 22.59
CA PHE A 310 -2.11 1.22 23.00
C PHE A 310 -1.53 -0.10 22.52
N ALA A 311 -0.66 -0.10 21.51
CA ALA A 311 0.03 -1.30 21.07
C ALA A 311 1.32 -0.97 20.33
N VAL A 312 2.31 -1.83 20.47
CA VAL A 312 3.55 -1.82 19.67
C VAL A 312 3.54 -3.01 18.72
N VAL A 313 3.73 -2.72 17.43
CA VAL A 313 3.88 -3.73 16.38
C VAL A 313 5.36 -4.02 16.23
N PHE A 314 5.75 -5.28 16.34
CA PHE A 314 7.14 -5.69 16.16
C PHE A 314 7.24 -6.92 15.28
N LYS A 315 8.44 -7.26 14.84
CA LYS A 315 8.77 -8.58 14.34
C LYS A 315 9.89 -9.18 15.17
N ARG A 316 9.78 -10.49 15.44
CA ARG A 316 10.80 -11.25 16.13
C ARG A 316 11.47 -12.23 15.19
N ARG A 317 12.79 -12.36 15.29
CA ARG A 317 13.56 -13.35 14.56
C ARG A 317 13.35 -14.71 15.23
N LEU A 318 12.80 -15.65 14.48
CA LEU A 318 12.67 -17.03 14.92
C LEU A 318 14.05 -17.73 14.89
N PRO A 319 14.25 -18.77 15.72
CA PRO A 319 15.46 -19.57 15.68
C PRO A 319 15.79 -20.04 14.25
N THR A 320 17.06 -19.97 13.88
CA THR A 320 17.53 -20.40 12.56
C THR A 320 17.28 -21.89 12.41
N GLU A 321 16.35 -22.27 11.54
CA GLU A 321 16.18 -23.65 11.11
C GLU A 321 17.32 -24.05 10.17
N TYR A 322 17.77 -25.30 10.24
CA TYR A 322 18.77 -25.85 9.30
C TYR A 322 18.09 -26.80 8.31
N THR A 323 18.59 -26.84 7.07
CA THR A 323 18.19 -27.85 6.10
C THR A 323 18.65 -29.24 6.57
N LYS A 324 18.08 -30.30 5.97
CA LYS A 324 18.56 -31.68 6.16
C LYS A 324 20.06 -31.85 5.82
N THR A 325 20.63 -30.90 5.08
CA THR A 325 22.05 -30.84 4.69
C THR A 325 22.89 -29.90 5.55
N GLY A 326 22.37 -29.43 6.70
CA GLY A 326 23.11 -28.59 7.65
C GLY A 326 23.28 -27.12 7.24
N LYS A 327 22.62 -26.65 6.17
CA LYS A 327 22.68 -25.24 5.77
C LYS A 327 21.62 -24.43 6.52
N PRO A 328 21.95 -23.26 7.10
CA PRO A 328 20.94 -22.41 7.73
C PRO A 328 19.92 -21.95 6.69
N ARG A 329 18.64 -22.12 7.00
CA ARG A 329 17.55 -21.51 6.24
C ARG A 329 17.54 -20.01 6.48
N LYS A 330 16.99 -19.24 5.53
CA LYS A 330 16.79 -17.80 5.70
C LYS A 330 16.05 -17.55 7.02
N SER A 331 16.56 -16.62 7.83
CA SER A 331 15.94 -16.24 9.10
C SER A 331 14.49 -15.87 8.87
N LYS A 332 13.59 -16.58 9.55
CA LYS A 332 12.17 -16.32 9.51
C LYS A 332 11.85 -15.26 10.55
N TRP A 333 11.11 -14.24 10.13
CA TRP A 333 10.62 -13.20 11.02
C TRP A 333 9.12 -13.38 11.19
N GLU A 334 8.64 -13.27 12.42
CA GLU A 334 7.23 -13.33 12.75
C GLU A 334 6.77 -12.00 13.31
N ARG A 335 5.66 -11.48 12.78
CA ARG A 335 5.05 -10.23 13.29
C ARG A 335 4.29 -10.55 14.57
N GLY A 336 4.49 -9.72 15.58
CA GLY A 336 3.79 -9.78 16.86
C GLY A 336 3.29 -8.41 17.31
N TYR A 337 2.55 -8.43 18.41
CA TYR A 337 2.03 -7.25 19.08
C TYR A 337 2.27 -7.37 20.57
N ARG A 338 2.59 -6.27 21.22
CA ARG A 338 2.71 -6.19 22.68
C ARG A 338 2.03 -4.93 23.19
N ALA A 339 1.64 -4.97 24.46
CA ALA A 339 1.22 -3.77 25.16
C ALA A 339 2.41 -2.80 25.25
N PRO A 340 2.15 -1.49 25.30
CA PRO A 340 3.18 -0.49 25.52
C PRO A 340 3.78 -0.64 26.92
N ARG A 341 5.08 -0.41 27.02
CA ARG A 341 5.85 -0.25 28.26
C ARG A 341 6.02 1.25 28.52
N LEU A 342 6.47 1.60 29.72
CA LEU A 342 6.66 3.00 30.10
C LEU A 342 7.69 3.69 29.19
N GLU A 343 8.74 2.97 28.80
CA GLU A 343 9.76 3.50 27.89
C GLU A 343 9.28 3.71 26.45
N ASP A 344 8.16 3.11 26.02
CA ASP A 344 7.65 3.23 24.65
C ASP A 344 6.93 4.55 24.37
N ASP A 345 6.43 5.23 25.41
CA ASP A 345 5.85 6.57 25.30
C ASP A 345 6.85 7.62 25.82
N ASN A 346 7.68 8.10 24.91
CA ASN A 346 8.67 9.15 25.18
C ASN A 346 8.21 10.53 24.67
N SER A 347 6.90 10.72 24.45
CA SER A 347 6.33 11.96 23.90
C SER A 347 6.72 13.19 24.73
N THR A 348 6.73 13.07 26.06
CA THR A 348 7.16 14.13 26.98
C THR A 348 8.63 14.50 26.79
N ALA A 349 9.51 13.50 26.65
CA ALA A 349 10.94 13.73 26.45
C ALA A 349 11.22 14.39 25.09
N ILE A 350 10.53 13.95 24.03
CA ILE A 350 10.60 14.55 22.70
C ILE A 350 10.11 16.00 22.75
N GLY A 351 8.96 16.25 23.38
CA GLY A 351 8.39 17.59 23.50
C GLY A 351 9.28 18.57 24.28
N ALA A 352 10.12 18.08 25.19
CA ALA A 352 11.09 18.91 25.90
C ALA A 352 12.36 19.21 25.09
N ALA A 353 12.63 18.44 24.03
CA ALA A 353 13.82 18.57 23.19
C ALA A 353 13.58 19.39 21.90
N LEU A 354 12.32 19.64 21.55
CA LEU A 354 11.87 20.50 20.45
C LEU A 354 11.66 21.94 20.94
#